data_AF-A0A678N7D7-F1
#
_entry.id   AF-A0A678N7D7-F1
#
_cell.length_a   1.000
_cell.length_b   1.000
_cell.length_c   1.000
_cell.angle_alpha   90.00
_cell.angle_beta   90.00
_cell.angle_gamma   90.00
#
_symmetry.space_group_name_H-M   'P 1'
#
loop_
_entity.id
_entity.type
_entity.pdbx_description
1 polymer ?
#
loop_
_entity_poly.entity_id
_entity_poly.type
_entity_poly.pdbx_seq_one_letter_code
_entity_poly.pdbx_strand_id
1 'polypeptide(L)'
;SDPRLSFILLASNVGKRKAQIAAIRSSSGDLVLNVDSDTILAADVVTKLVLKMHDPAIGAAMGQLIASNRNQTWLTRLIDMEYWLACNEERAAQARFGAVMCCCGPCAMYRRSALTMLLDQYEAQFFRGKPSDFGEDRHLTILMLKAGFRTEYVPDAIAATVVPHSLRPYLRQQLRWARSTFRDTFLAWRLLPELDGYLTLDVIGQNLGPLLLAISSLAALAQLLIDGSIPWWTGLTIAAMTMVRCSVAALRARELRFIGFSLHTPINIFLLLPLKA
;
A
#
# COMPACT_ATOMS: atom_id res chain seq x y z
N SER A 1 15.30 33.20 3.17
CA SER A 1 14.94 31.89 3.75
C SER A 1 13.53 32.00 4.31
N ASP A 2 12.63 31.10 3.90
CA ASP A 2 11.26 31.08 4.45
C ASP A 2 11.30 30.51 5.88
N PRO A 3 10.88 31.26 6.92
CA PRO A 3 10.96 30.81 8.31
C PRO A 3 10.06 29.59 8.62
N ARG A 4 9.14 29.25 7.70
CA ARG A 4 8.29 28.06 7.81
C ARG A 4 9.00 26.78 7.36
N LEU A 5 10.17 26.90 6.72
CA LEU A 5 10.95 25.78 6.23
C LEU A 5 12.20 25.58 7.09
N SER A 6 12.35 24.36 7.60
CA SER A 6 13.54 23.92 8.32
C SER A 6 14.14 22.71 7.62
N PHE A 7 15.46 22.71 7.46
CA PHE A 7 16.22 21.63 6.83
C PHE A 7 17.08 20.95 7.89
N ILE A 8 16.90 19.64 8.05
CA ILE A 8 17.70 18.81 8.96
C ILE A 8 18.61 17.93 8.10
N LEU A 9 19.90 18.23 8.09
CA LEU A 9 20.90 17.41 7.42
C LEU A 9 21.50 16.42 8.42
N LEU A 10 21.36 15.13 8.15
CA LEU A 10 21.96 14.07 8.96
C LEU A 10 23.41 13.81 8.52
N ALA A 11 24.26 13.42 9.46
CA ALA A 11 25.69 13.21 9.20
C ALA A 11 25.98 12.11 8.15
N SER A 12 25.07 11.14 8.00
CA SER A 12 25.17 10.06 7.02
C SER A 12 23.78 9.56 6.63
N ASN A 13 23.70 8.73 5.59
CA ASN A 13 22.46 8.06 5.21
C ASN A 13 22.10 6.98 6.24
N VAL A 14 21.09 7.25 7.05
CA VAL A 14 20.59 6.37 8.11
C VAL A 14 19.26 5.68 7.76
N GLY A 15 18.79 5.81 6.52
CA GLY A 15 17.51 5.30 6.05
C GLY A 15 16.31 6.21 6.34
N LYS A 16 15.20 5.97 5.61
CA LYS A 16 13.97 6.81 5.64
C LYS A 16 13.40 6.94 7.05
N ARG A 17 13.28 5.82 7.75
CA ARG A 17 12.70 5.76 9.10
C ARG A 17 13.40 6.69 10.09
N LYS A 18 14.73 6.59 10.22
CA LYS A 18 15.50 7.39 11.17
C LYS A 18 15.45 8.88 10.84
N ALA A 19 15.44 9.21 9.54
CA ALA A 19 15.25 10.58 9.09
C ALA A 19 13.87 11.14 9.46
N GLN A 20 12.81 10.34 9.29
CA GLN A 20 11.46 10.73 9.74
C GLN A 20 11.41 10.93 11.25
N ILE A 21 12.00 10.04 12.05
CA ILE A 21 12.04 10.18 13.51
C ILE A 21 12.73 11.48 13.92
N ALA A 22 13.86 11.81 13.30
CA ALA A 22 14.56 13.08 13.56
C ALA A 22 13.66 14.29 13.25
N ALA A 23 13.00 14.29 12.08
CA ALA A 23 12.09 15.35 11.69
C ALA A 23 10.87 15.47 12.65
N ILE A 24 10.28 14.35 13.05
CA ILE A 24 9.12 14.33 13.96
C ILE A 24 9.52 14.86 15.34
N ARG A 25 10.67 14.43 15.90
CA ARG A 25 11.17 14.90 17.19
C ARG A 25 11.46 16.40 17.20
N SER A 26 11.90 16.95 16.08
CA SER A 26 12.15 18.40 15.91
C SER A 26 10.90 19.20 15.50
N SER A 27 9.75 18.55 15.27
CA SER A 27 8.49 19.21 14.89
C SER A 27 7.64 19.59 16.12
N SER A 28 6.81 20.62 15.97
CA SER A 28 5.95 21.15 17.04
C SER A 28 4.44 21.11 16.75
N GLY A 29 4.01 20.86 15.50
CA GLY A 29 2.59 20.89 15.13
C GLY A 29 1.80 19.69 15.66
N ASP A 30 0.50 19.86 15.95
CA ASP A 30 -0.34 18.80 16.52
C ASP A 30 -0.53 17.57 15.61
N LEU A 31 -0.38 17.78 14.31
CA LEU A 31 -0.48 16.77 13.26
C LEU A 31 0.80 16.78 12.42
N VAL A 32 1.23 15.60 12.00
CA VAL A 32 2.39 15.40 11.11
C VAL A 32 1.91 14.84 9.79
N LEU A 33 2.18 15.52 8.69
CA LEU A 33 1.91 15.03 7.34
C LEU A 33 3.20 14.52 6.70
N ASN A 34 3.24 13.22 6.40
CA ASN A 34 4.30 12.61 5.61
C ASN A 34 3.98 12.76 4.11
N VAL A 35 4.98 13.20 3.35
CA VAL A 35 4.92 13.39 1.90
C VAL A 35 6.22 12.85 1.29
N ASP A 36 6.10 11.97 0.29
CA ASP A 36 7.28 11.50 -0.45
C ASP A 36 7.79 12.60 -1.39
N SER A 37 9.10 12.64 -1.64
CA SER A 37 9.75 13.73 -2.40
C SER A 37 9.36 13.79 -3.88
N ASP A 38 8.72 12.74 -4.39
CA ASP A 38 8.20 12.63 -5.76
C ASP A 38 6.69 12.87 -5.84
N THR A 39 6.10 13.43 -4.76
CA THR A 39 4.66 13.62 -4.63
C THR A 39 4.28 15.10 -4.58
N ILE A 40 3.25 15.46 -5.34
CA ILE A 40 2.65 16.79 -5.39
C ILE A 40 1.25 16.70 -4.77
N LEU A 41 0.98 17.52 -3.77
CA LEU A 41 -0.32 17.59 -3.11
C LEU A 41 -1.24 18.60 -3.80
N ALA A 42 -2.53 18.29 -3.91
CA ALA A 42 -3.52 19.31 -4.23
C ALA A 42 -3.59 20.37 -3.11
N ALA A 43 -3.95 21.60 -3.47
CA ALA A 43 -3.88 22.75 -2.57
C ALA A 43 -4.72 22.59 -1.28
N ASP A 44 -5.77 21.77 -1.32
CA ASP A 44 -6.71 21.55 -0.23
C ASP A 44 -6.50 20.24 0.55
N VAL A 45 -5.46 19.45 0.23
CA VAL A 45 -5.17 18.15 0.87
C VAL A 45 -5.07 18.29 2.38
N VAL A 46 -4.30 19.27 2.86
CA VAL A 46 -4.08 19.47 4.30
C VAL A 46 -5.41 19.74 5.00
N THR A 47 -6.23 20.67 4.47
CA THR A 47 -7.54 21.00 5.03
C THR A 47 -8.45 19.78 5.10
N LYS A 48 -8.53 18.98 4.02
CA LYS A 48 -9.37 17.78 3.97
C LYS A 48 -8.94 16.71 4.97
N LEU A 49 -7.63 16.47 5.11
CA LEU A 49 -7.11 15.51 6.09
C LEU A 49 -7.33 16.00 7.52
N VAL A 50 -7.07 17.28 7.79
CA VAL A 50 -7.26 17.89 9.12
C VAL A 50 -8.72 17.78 9.58
N LEU A 51 -9.69 17.99 8.68
CA LEU A 51 -11.12 17.83 9.01
C LEU A 51 -11.43 16.43 9.53
N LYS A 52 -10.86 15.40 8.90
CA LYS A 52 -10.99 14.00 9.36
C LYS A 52 -10.28 13.78 10.70
N MET A 53 -9.10 14.38 10.90
CA MET A 53 -8.30 14.26 12.13
C MET A 53 -8.86 15.02 13.34
N HIS A 54 -9.94 15.80 13.20
CA HIS A 54 -10.61 16.44 14.35
C HIS A 54 -11.15 15.41 15.35
N ASP A 55 -11.55 14.23 14.88
CA ASP A 55 -11.97 13.14 15.74
C ASP A 55 -10.76 12.58 16.52
N PRO A 56 -10.74 12.65 17.87
CA PRO A 56 -9.60 12.24 18.67
C PRO A 56 -9.32 10.73 18.60
N ALA A 57 -10.31 9.91 18.21
CA ALA A 57 -10.13 8.47 18.03
C ALA A 57 -9.35 8.13 16.74
N ILE A 58 -9.18 9.09 15.82
CA ILE A 58 -8.39 8.89 14.60
C ILE A 58 -6.92 9.24 14.88
N GLY A 59 -6.05 8.25 14.71
CA GLY A 59 -4.60 8.37 14.88
C GLY A 59 -3.87 8.65 13.56
N ALA A 60 -4.45 8.23 12.43
CA ALA A 60 -3.92 8.51 11.11
C ALA A 60 -5.02 8.62 10.03
N ALA A 61 -4.78 9.42 9.00
CA ALA A 61 -5.62 9.51 7.81
C ALA A 61 -4.73 9.65 6.56
N MET A 62 -5.05 8.91 5.50
CA MET A 62 -4.36 9.02 4.21
C MET A 62 -5.26 9.60 3.13
N GLY A 63 -4.63 10.25 2.15
CA GLY A 63 -5.29 10.78 0.96
C GLY A 63 -5.38 9.78 -0.18
N GLN A 64 -6.16 10.12 -1.20
CA GLN A 64 -6.19 9.42 -2.47
C GLN A 64 -4.90 9.62 -3.25
N LEU A 65 -4.33 8.53 -3.77
CA LEU A 65 -3.13 8.57 -4.60
C LEU A 65 -3.48 8.44 -6.08
N ILE A 66 -2.81 9.25 -6.91
CA ILE A 66 -2.87 9.15 -8.37
C ILE A 66 -1.46 9.16 -8.96
N ALA A 67 -1.24 8.48 -10.09
CA ALA A 67 0.05 8.57 -10.77
C ALA A 67 0.14 9.85 -11.61
N SER A 68 1.11 10.71 -11.30
CA SER A 68 1.32 11.99 -12.01
C SER A 68 1.76 11.76 -13.46
N ASN A 69 2.58 10.74 -13.71
CA ASN A 69 3.06 10.34 -15.02
C ASN A 69 2.23 9.20 -15.66
N ARG A 70 0.97 9.00 -15.24
CA ARG A 70 0.12 7.89 -15.73
C ARG A 70 0.05 7.79 -17.25
N ASN A 71 0.11 8.90 -17.98
CA ASN A 71 -0.03 8.93 -19.43
C ASN A 71 1.27 8.69 -20.22
N GLN A 72 2.41 8.53 -19.55
CA GLN A 72 3.74 8.50 -20.18
C GLN A 72 4.02 7.22 -20.99
N THR A 73 3.67 6.04 -20.46
CA THR A 73 3.86 4.75 -21.13
C THR A 73 2.66 3.82 -20.89
N TRP A 74 2.58 2.71 -21.62
CA TRP A 74 1.59 1.67 -21.34
C TRP A 74 1.75 1.10 -19.91
N LEU A 75 3.00 1.03 -19.42
CA LEU A 75 3.32 0.52 -18.09
C LEU A 75 2.88 1.50 -17.00
N THR A 76 3.11 2.81 -17.16
CA THR A 76 2.63 3.80 -16.17
C THR A 76 1.11 3.83 -16.08
N ARG A 77 0.39 3.61 -17.19
CA ARG A 77 -1.08 3.47 -17.18
C ARG A 77 -1.52 2.23 -16.38
N LEU A 78 -0.80 1.11 -16.58
CA LEU A 78 -1.08 -0.12 -15.85
C LEU A 78 -0.82 0.04 -14.34
N ILE A 79 0.30 0.67 -13.99
CA ILE A 79 0.66 0.91 -12.59
C ILE A 79 -0.31 1.89 -11.92
N ASP A 80 -0.80 2.92 -12.62
CA ASP A 80 -1.84 3.83 -12.09
C ASP A 80 -3.10 3.05 -11.67
N MET A 81 -3.55 2.09 -12.48
CA MET A 81 -4.70 1.23 -12.14
C MET A 81 -4.40 0.31 -10.96
N GLU A 82 -3.18 -0.26 -10.88
CA GLU A 82 -2.76 -1.07 -9.74
C GLU A 82 -2.73 -0.26 -8.44
N TYR A 83 -2.12 0.93 -8.49
CA TYR A 83 -2.06 1.88 -7.39
C TYR A 83 -3.47 2.26 -6.93
N TRP A 84 -4.37 2.55 -7.87
CA TRP A 84 -5.74 2.89 -7.51
C TRP A 84 -6.44 1.74 -6.78
N LEU A 85 -6.27 0.50 -7.23
CA LEU A 85 -6.84 -0.66 -6.55
C LEU A 85 -6.24 -0.87 -5.14
N ALA A 86 -4.92 -0.80 -5.01
CA ALA A 86 -4.20 -1.14 -3.76
C ALA A 86 -4.14 0.00 -2.72
N CYS A 87 -4.11 1.25 -3.17
CA CYS A 87 -3.93 2.43 -2.33
C CYS A 87 -5.21 3.27 -2.17
N ASN A 88 -6.23 3.07 -3.01
CA ASN A 88 -7.51 3.79 -2.90
C ASN A 88 -8.66 2.84 -2.58
N GLU A 89 -9.02 1.95 -3.50
CA GLU A 89 -10.23 1.13 -3.36
C GLU A 89 -10.17 0.19 -2.14
N GLU A 90 -9.05 -0.52 -1.96
CA GLU A 90 -8.83 -1.37 -0.79
C GLU A 90 -8.87 -0.55 0.51
N ARG A 91 -8.24 0.64 0.51
CA ARG A 91 -8.18 1.52 1.69
C ARG A 91 -9.55 2.12 2.01
N ALA A 92 -10.33 2.46 0.99
CA ALA A 92 -11.70 2.92 1.14
C ALA A 92 -12.59 1.83 1.75
N ALA A 93 -12.42 0.57 1.35
CA ALA A 93 -13.15 -0.54 1.93
C ALA A 93 -12.75 -0.78 3.40
N GLN A 94 -11.44 -0.82 3.70
CA GLN A 94 -10.91 -0.95 5.05
C GLN A 94 -11.32 0.19 5.99
N ALA A 95 -11.37 1.42 5.49
CA ALA A 95 -11.77 2.61 6.26
C ALA A 95 -13.22 2.53 6.75
N ARG A 96 -14.12 1.77 6.09
CA ARG A 96 -15.49 1.55 6.58
C ARG A 96 -15.52 0.83 7.92
N PHE A 97 -14.45 0.10 8.23
CA PHE A 97 -14.24 -0.63 9.48
C PHE A 97 -13.22 0.09 10.39
N GLY A 98 -12.91 1.36 10.11
CA GLY A 98 -12.03 2.20 10.94
C GLY A 98 -10.57 1.79 10.96
N ALA A 99 -10.13 0.91 10.06
CA ALA A 99 -8.77 0.37 10.09
C ALA A 99 -8.19 0.16 8.69
N VAL A 100 -7.82 1.27 8.05
CA VAL A 100 -6.87 1.24 6.93
C VAL A 100 -5.59 0.52 7.36
N MET A 101 -5.24 -0.57 6.70
CA MET A 101 -4.10 -1.42 7.09
C MET A 101 -2.73 -0.87 6.65
N CYS A 102 -2.72 0.19 5.84
CA CYS A 102 -1.52 0.90 5.41
C CYS A 102 -1.87 2.32 4.95
N CYS A 103 -1.55 3.34 5.75
CA CYS A 103 -1.60 4.74 5.33
C CYS A 103 -0.39 5.04 4.44
N CYS A 104 -0.56 5.05 3.12
CA CYS A 104 0.54 5.09 2.17
C CYS A 104 1.42 6.35 2.31
N GLY A 105 2.74 6.17 2.22
CA GLY A 105 3.75 7.21 2.43
C GLY A 105 3.62 8.51 1.64
N PRO A 106 3.15 8.51 0.37
CA PRO A 106 3.01 9.74 -0.40
C PRO A 106 2.09 10.80 0.23
N CYS A 107 1.08 10.38 1.01
CA CYS A 107 0.14 11.31 1.64
C CYS A 107 -0.54 10.65 2.84
N ALA A 108 0.10 10.77 4.01
CA ALA A 108 -0.43 10.25 5.27
C ALA A 108 -0.22 11.23 6.41
N MET A 109 -1.31 11.64 7.06
CA MET A 109 -1.32 12.50 8.24
C MET A 109 -1.47 11.67 9.50
N TYR A 110 -0.71 12.01 10.54
CA TYR A 110 -0.67 11.31 11.81
C TYR A 110 -0.89 12.29 12.97
N ARG A 111 -1.56 11.83 14.02
CA ARG A 111 -1.67 12.56 15.28
C ARG A 111 -0.32 12.55 15.99
N ARG A 112 0.30 13.72 16.19
CA ARG A 112 1.68 13.80 16.72
C ARG A 112 1.79 13.21 18.13
N SER A 113 0.81 13.46 18.99
CA SER A 113 0.83 12.94 20.37
C SER A 113 0.90 11.42 20.41
N ALA A 114 0.10 10.73 19.59
CA ALA A 114 0.17 9.28 19.41
C ALA A 114 1.49 8.85 18.77
N LEU A 115 1.90 9.52 17.69
CA LEU A 115 3.11 9.21 16.92
C LEU A 115 4.36 9.25 17.79
N THR A 116 4.47 10.27 18.65
CA THR A 116 5.63 10.49 19.53
C THR A 116 5.80 9.36 20.53
N MET A 117 4.70 8.83 21.08
CA MET A 117 4.73 7.67 21.99
C MET A 117 5.14 6.38 21.30
N LEU A 118 5.03 6.31 19.97
CA LEU A 118 5.29 5.12 19.17
C LEU A 118 6.66 5.13 18.47
N LEU A 119 7.42 6.24 18.54
CA LEU A 119 8.67 6.39 17.78
C LEU A 119 9.73 5.34 18.13
N ASP A 120 9.83 4.94 19.40
CA ASP A 120 10.83 3.95 19.81
C ASP A 120 10.48 2.55 19.28
N GLN A 121 9.18 2.18 19.30
CA GLN A 121 8.69 0.94 18.68
C GLN A 121 8.84 0.98 17.16
N TYR A 122 8.54 2.14 16.56
CA TYR A 122 8.69 2.37 15.13
C TYR A 122 10.14 2.17 14.70
N GLU A 123 11.11 2.76 15.43
CA GLU A 123 12.54 2.59 15.19
C GLU A 123 12.96 1.12 15.29
N ALA A 124 12.55 0.46 16.37
CA ALA A 124 12.90 -0.92 16.72
C ALA A 124 12.07 -1.97 15.99
N GLN A 125 11.83 -1.81 14.69
CA GLN A 125 11.16 -2.85 13.90
C GLN A 125 12.09 -4.02 13.60
N PHE A 126 11.81 -5.17 14.21
CA PHE A 126 12.49 -6.43 13.93
C PHE A 126 11.56 -7.44 13.27
N PHE A 127 12.11 -8.25 12.36
CA PHE A 127 11.46 -9.44 11.85
C PHE A 127 12.45 -10.60 11.83
N ARG A 128 12.09 -11.72 12.48
CA ARG A 128 12.95 -12.90 12.63
C ARG A 128 14.36 -12.57 13.15
N GLY A 129 14.42 -11.68 14.15
CA GLY A 129 15.67 -11.27 14.81
C GLY A 129 16.55 -10.28 14.02
N LYS A 130 16.10 -9.79 12.85
CA LYS A 130 16.85 -8.80 12.05
C LYS A 130 16.09 -7.46 11.98
N PRO A 131 16.80 -6.32 12.05
CA PRO A 131 16.19 -5.03 11.75
C PRO A 131 15.57 -5.02 10.36
N SER A 132 14.41 -4.39 10.22
CA SER A 132 13.72 -4.29 8.94
C SER A 132 13.65 -2.84 8.46
N ASP A 133 14.08 -2.59 7.23
CA ASP A 133 14.35 -1.27 6.64
C ASP A 133 13.38 -0.90 5.49
N PHE A 134 12.29 -1.65 5.33
CA PHE A 134 11.24 -1.38 4.33
C PHE A 134 9.85 -1.42 4.95
N GLY A 135 8.84 -0.84 4.29
CA GLY A 135 7.44 -0.97 4.72
C GLY A 135 7.11 -0.15 5.97
N GLU A 136 7.78 0.99 6.12
CA GLU A 136 7.64 1.94 7.21
C GLU A 136 6.20 2.41 7.42
N ASP A 137 5.52 2.73 6.32
CA ASP A 137 4.16 3.27 6.33
C ASP A 137 3.16 2.27 6.93
N ARG A 138 3.23 1.01 6.48
CA ARG A 138 2.40 -0.08 6.98
C ARG A 138 2.71 -0.38 8.44
N HIS A 139 3.99 -0.40 8.81
CA HIS A 139 4.39 -0.63 10.20
C HIS A 139 3.82 0.45 11.13
N LEU A 140 3.96 1.72 10.76
CA LEU A 140 3.47 2.82 11.56
C LEU A 140 1.93 2.79 11.69
N THR A 141 1.25 2.43 10.60
CA THR A 141 -0.20 2.25 10.60
C THR A 141 -0.64 1.14 11.57
N ILE A 142 0.06 0.00 11.58
CA ILE A 142 -0.21 -1.09 12.52
C ILE A 142 0.05 -0.66 13.96
N LEU A 143 1.10 0.13 14.23
CA LEU A 143 1.36 0.66 15.57
C LEU A 143 0.23 1.58 16.05
N MET A 144 -0.30 2.43 15.17
CA MET A 144 -1.48 3.27 15.48
C MET A 144 -2.70 2.43 15.83
N LEU A 145 -2.99 1.40 15.04
CA LEU A 145 -4.09 0.47 15.31
C LEU A 145 -3.91 -0.29 16.63
N LYS A 146 -2.69 -0.78 16.91
CA LYS A 146 -2.36 -1.44 18.20
C LYS A 146 -2.47 -0.50 19.40
N ALA A 147 -2.25 0.79 19.20
CA ALA A 147 -2.44 1.81 20.23
C ALA A 147 -3.93 2.18 20.43
N GLY A 148 -4.86 1.51 19.75
CA GLY A 148 -6.31 1.72 19.89
C GLY A 148 -6.87 2.85 19.05
N PHE A 149 -6.09 3.44 18.14
CA PHE A 149 -6.57 4.47 17.23
C PHE A 149 -7.15 3.87 15.95
N ARG A 150 -8.13 4.57 15.38
CA ARG A 150 -8.60 4.32 14.01
C ARG A 150 -7.66 4.91 12.97
N THR A 151 -7.64 4.29 11.80
CA THR A 151 -6.89 4.75 10.62
C THR A 151 -7.83 4.84 9.42
N GLU A 152 -7.77 5.96 8.71
CA GLU A 152 -8.86 6.39 7.82
C GLU A 152 -8.37 6.77 6.41
N TYR A 153 -9.30 6.77 5.46
CA TYR A 153 -9.07 7.13 4.07
C TYR A 153 -9.94 8.33 3.68
N VAL A 154 -9.33 9.35 3.08
CA VAL A 154 -10.00 10.58 2.65
C VAL A 154 -9.94 10.67 1.11
N PRO A 155 -10.99 10.27 0.38
CA PRO A 155 -10.97 10.19 -1.09
C PRO A 155 -10.71 11.54 -1.77
N ASP A 156 -11.21 12.64 -1.20
CA ASP A 156 -11.06 13.95 -1.80
C ASP A 156 -9.67 14.57 -1.58
N ALA A 157 -8.84 14.03 -0.69
CA ALA A 157 -7.50 14.53 -0.41
C ALA A 157 -6.50 13.93 -1.41
N ILE A 158 -6.34 14.56 -2.58
CA ILE A 158 -5.60 13.98 -3.72
C ILE A 158 -4.11 14.32 -3.68
N ALA A 159 -3.26 13.30 -3.77
CA ALA A 159 -1.82 13.41 -3.93
C ALA A 159 -1.33 12.68 -5.19
N ALA A 160 -0.57 13.38 -6.02
CA ALA A 160 -0.04 12.89 -7.28
C ALA A 160 1.43 12.47 -7.13
N THR A 161 1.72 11.18 -7.21
CA THR A 161 3.07 10.60 -7.05
C THR A 161 3.60 10.07 -8.39
N VAL A 162 4.93 10.07 -8.57
CA VAL A 162 5.56 9.49 -9.76
C VAL A 162 5.64 7.97 -9.63
N VAL A 163 5.23 7.24 -10.67
CA VAL A 163 5.35 5.78 -10.73
C VAL A 163 6.46 5.33 -11.69
N PRO A 164 7.03 4.13 -11.52
CA PRO A 164 8.04 3.60 -12.43
C PRO A 164 7.61 3.61 -13.91
N HIS A 165 8.48 4.12 -14.79
CA HIS A 165 8.23 4.13 -16.23
C HIS A 165 8.82 2.89 -16.96
N SER A 166 9.56 2.04 -16.25
CA SER A 166 10.22 0.84 -16.80
C SER A 166 10.04 -0.37 -15.89
N LEU A 167 10.18 -1.57 -16.48
CA LEU A 167 9.83 -2.83 -15.84
C LEU A 167 10.73 -3.17 -14.63
N ARG A 168 12.05 -2.96 -14.74
CA ARG A 168 13.00 -3.33 -13.67
C ARG A 168 12.75 -2.57 -12.34
N PRO A 169 12.59 -1.23 -12.32
CA PRO A 169 12.20 -0.52 -11.09
C PRO A 169 10.83 -0.95 -10.56
N TYR A 170 9.86 -1.17 -11.46
CA TYR A 170 8.53 -1.68 -11.10
C TYR A 170 8.58 -3.04 -10.39
N LEU A 171 9.29 -4.03 -10.95
CA LEU A 171 9.44 -5.35 -10.33
C LEU A 171 10.11 -5.26 -8.94
N ARG A 172 11.15 -4.43 -8.80
CA ARG A 172 11.81 -4.19 -7.49
C ARG A 172 10.86 -3.58 -6.46
N GLN A 173 9.99 -2.68 -6.89
CA GLN A 173 8.98 -2.09 -6.01
C GLN A 173 7.96 -3.14 -5.57
N GLN A 174 7.42 -3.92 -6.51
CA GLN A 174 6.44 -4.97 -6.23
C GLN A 174 6.97 -6.04 -5.28
N LEU A 175 8.24 -6.42 -5.39
CA LEU A 175 8.88 -7.35 -4.46
C LEU A 175 8.99 -6.76 -3.06
N ARG A 176 9.34 -5.47 -2.95
CA ARG A 176 9.41 -4.77 -1.66
C ARG A 176 8.04 -4.72 -0.99
N TRP A 177 6.99 -4.42 -1.76
CA TRP A 177 5.61 -4.37 -1.28
C TRP A 177 5.10 -5.74 -0.84
N ALA A 178 5.39 -6.80 -1.60
CA ALA A 178 5.03 -8.17 -1.22
C ALA A 178 5.72 -8.59 0.09
N ARG A 179 7.03 -8.33 0.22
CA ARG A 179 7.80 -8.63 1.45
C ARG A 179 7.27 -7.87 2.67
N SER A 180 6.97 -6.58 2.52
CA SER A 180 6.35 -5.78 3.59
C SER A 180 4.98 -6.34 3.97
N THR A 181 4.12 -6.61 2.99
CA THR A 181 2.76 -7.11 3.24
C THR A 181 2.77 -8.43 3.99
N PHE A 182 3.62 -9.38 3.58
CA PHE A 182 3.75 -10.67 4.27
C PHE A 182 4.25 -10.51 5.72
N ARG A 183 5.33 -9.75 5.91
CA ARG A 183 5.89 -9.46 7.24
C ARG A 183 4.85 -8.82 8.15
N ASP A 184 4.21 -7.77 7.67
CA ASP A 184 3.31 -6.95 8.46
C ASP A 184 1.99 -7.67 8.75
N THR A 185 1.53 -8.55 7.85
CA THR A 185 0.45 -9.51 8.14
C THR A 185 0.81 -10.36 9.36
N PHE A 186 2.02 -10.90 9.41
CA PHE A 186 2.48 -11.69 10.56
C PHE A 186 2.53 -10.85 11.85
N LEU A 187 3.02 -9.61 11.77
CA LEU A 187 3.08 -8.70 12.92
C LEU A 187 1.69 -8.23 13.39
N ALA A 188 0.72 -8.18 12.49
CA ALA A 188 -0.68 -7.83 12.77
C ALA A 188 -1.56 -9.04 13.08
N TRP A 189 -1.05 -10.28 13.00
CA TRP A 189 -1.87 -11.51 13.11
C TRP A 189 -2.78 -11.55 14.35
N ARG A 190 -2.27 -11.08 15.51
CA ARG A 190 -3.05 -11.03 16.76
C ARG A 190 -4.03 -9.85 16.82
N LEU A 191 -3.74 -8.78 16.09
CA LEU A 191 -4.57 -7.57 16.03
C LEU A 191 -5.80 -7.79 15.10
N LEU A 192 -5.65 -8.54 14.01
CA LEU A 192 -6.71 -8.65 12.99
C LEU A 192 -8.08 -9.10 13.54
N PRO A 193 -8.17 -10.13 14.41
CA PRO A 193 -9.45 -10.55 14.98
C PRO A 193 -10.09 -9.52 15.92
N GLU A 194 -9.29 -8.59 16.47
CA GLU A 194 -9.76 -7.53 17.36
C GLU A 194 -10.31 -6.32 16.59
N LEU A 195 -9.99 -6.18 15.30
CA LEU A 195 -10.44 -5.06 14.46
C LEU A 195 -11.84 -5.34 13.89
N ASP A 196 -11.93 -6.22 12.89
CA ASP A 196 -13.18 -6.61 12.25
C ASP A 196 -13.01 -7.92 11.43
N GLY A 197 -14.08 -8.70 11.30
CA GLY A 197 -14.09 -9.94 10.53
C GLY A 197 -13.81 -9.72 9.03
N TYR A 198 -14.30 -8.63 8.45
CA TYR A 198 -14.01 -8.26 7.06
C TYR A 198 -12.51 -8.01 6.86
N LEU A 199 -11.86 -7.28 7.78
CA LEU A 199 -10.44 -6.96 7.68
C LEU A 199 -9.57 -8.21 7.79
N THR A 200 -9.97 -9.14 8.66
CA THR A 200 -9.32 -10.45 8.76
C THR A 200 -9.45 -11.22 7.44
N LEU A 201 -10.65 -11.27 6.86
CA LEU A 201 -10.90 -11.93 5.57
C LEU A 201 -10.11 -11.26 4.43
N ASP A 202 -10.09 -9.94 4.37
CA ASP A 202 -9.37 -9.15 3.38
C ASP A 202 -7.86 -9.46 3.43
N VAL A 203 -7.25 -9.40 4.61
CA VAL A 203 -5.82 -9.70 4.78
C VAL A 203 -5.49 -11.16 4.46
N ILE A 204 -6.35 -12.11 4.85
CA ILE A 204 -6.19 -13.52 4.46
C ILE A 204 -6.27 -13.66 2.94
N GLY A 205 -7.27 -13.05 2.30
CA GLY A 205 -7.47 -13.09 0.86
C GLY A 205 -6.27 -12.50 0.09
N GLN A 206 -5.70 -11.40 0.56
CA GLN A 206 -4.53 -10.76 -0.04
C GLN A 206 -3.27 -11.64 0.00
N ASN A 207 -3.11 -12.46 1.04
CA ASN A 207 -1.98 -13.39 1.15
C ASN A 207 -2.24 -14.72 0.44
N LEU A 208 -3.46 -15.25 0.53
CA LEU A 208 -3.83 -16.55 -0.04
C LEU A 208 -4.03 -16.48 -1.55
N GLY A 209 -4.55 -15.37 -2.08
CA GLY A 209 -4.80 -15.19 -3.53
C GLY A 209 -3.56 -15.40 -4.40
N PRO A 210 -2.43 -14.69 -4.15
CA PRO A 210 -1.19 -14.90 -4.88
C PRO A 210 -0.63 -16.32 -4.73
N LEU A 211 -0.78 -16.94 -3.56
CA LEU A 211 -0.35 -18.32 -3.32
C LEU A 211 -1.16 -19.31 -4.15
N LEU A 212 -2.49 -19.20 -4.14
CA LEU A 212 -3.38 -20.04 -4.94
C LEU A 212 -3.13 -19.86 -6.44
N LEU A 213 -2.88 -18.62 -6.88
CA LEU A 213 -2.52 -18.34 -8.27
C LEU A 213 -1.20 -19.02 -8.65
N ALA A 214 -0.18 -18.98 -7.77
CA ALA A 214 1.09 -19.65 -7.99
C ALA A 214 0.93 -21.17 -8.08
N ILE A 215 0.22 -21.78 -7.13
CA ILE A 215 -0.07 -23.22 -7.13
C ILE A 215 -0.83 -23.63 -8.40
N SER A 216 -1.86 -22.87 -8.78
CA SER A 216 -2.65 -23.14 -10.00
C SER A 216 -1.80 -23.03 -11.26
N SER A 217 -0.90 -22.04 -11.33
CA SER A 217 0.00 -21.84 -12.46
C SER A 217 1.04 -22.97 -12.58
N LEU A 218 1.58 -23.43 -11.44
CA LEU A 218 2.50 -24.57 -11.39
C LEU A 218 1.80 -25.88 -11.78
N ALA A 219 0.58 -26.11 -11.28
CA ALA A 219 -0.23 -27.28 -11.64
C ALA A 219 -0.57 -27.29 -13.14
N ALA A 220 -0.93 -26.13 -13.70
CA ALA A 220 -1.17 -25.99 -15.14
C ALA A 220 0.07 -26.28 -15.98
N LEU A 221 1.24 -25.81 -15.54
CA LEU A 221 2.52 -26.11 -16.20
C LEU A 221 2.86 -27.60 -16.10
N ALA A 222 2.65 -28.23 -14.95
CA ALA A 222 2.87 -29.66 -14.75
C ALA A 222 1.95 -30.50 -15.65
N GLN A 223 0.66 -30.16 -15.75
CA GLN A 223 -0.28 -30.82 -16.65
C GLN A 223 0.19 -30.75 -18.11
N LEU A 224 0.67 -29.60 -18.56
CA LEU A 224 1.17 -29.42 -19.92
C LEU A 224 2.44 -30.25 -20.18
N LEU A 225 3.36 -30.30 -19.21
CA LEU A 225 4.65 -30.98 -19.37
C LEU A 225 4.57 -32.51 -19.22
N ILE A 226 3.66 -33.01 -18.37
CA ILE A 226 3.52 -34.43 -18.04
C ILE A 226 2.53 -35.10 -18.99
N ASP A 227 1.33 -34.54 -19.11
CA ASP A 227 0.23 -35.17 -19.86
C ASP A 227 0.16 -34.70 -21.32
N GLY A 228 0.91 -33.65 -21.67
CA GLY A 228 0.83 -32.99 -22.99
C GLY A 228 -0.52 -32.28 -23.22
N SER A 229 -1.39 -32.22 -22.21
CA SER A 229 -2.73 -31.66 -22.32
C SER A 229 -2.74 -30.17 -21.97
N ILE A 230 -3.56 -29.39 -22.68
CA ILE A 230 -3.67 -27.95 -22.43
C ILE A 230 -4.57 -27.72 -21.19
N PRO A 231 -4.11 -26.95 -20.19
CA PRO A 231 -4.85 -26.69 -18.94
C PRO A 231 -5.97 -25.66 -19.12
N TRP A 232 -6.95 -25.97 -20.00
CA TRP A 232 -8.03 -25.05 -20.38
C TRP A 232 -8.84 -24.54 -19.19
N TRP A 233 -9.18 -25.41 -18.23
CA TRP A 233 -9.98 -25.04 -17.06
C TRP A 233 -9.25 -24.06 -16.13
N THR A 234 -7.95 -24.26 -15.92
CA THR A 234 -7.14 -23.34 -15.13
C THR A 234 -7.04 -21.98 -15.81
N GLY A 235 -6.76 -21.97 -17.13
CA GLY A 235 -6.71 -20.75 -17.93
C GLY A 235 -8.04 -20.00 -17.92
N LEU A 236 -9.16 -20.70 -18.14
CA LEU A 236 -10.50 -20.13 -18.14
C LEU A 236 -10.88 -19.55 -16.77
N THR A 237 -10.54 -20.25 -15.69
CA THR A 237 -10.83 -19.78 -14.32
C THR A 237 -10.06 -18.50 -14.00
N ILE A 238 -8.75 -18.46 -14.31
CA ILE A 238 -7.92 -17.26 -14.12
C ILE A 238 -8.46 -16.09 -14.95
N ALA A 239 -8.82 -16.34 -16.21
CA ALA A 239 -9.39 -15.32 -17.09
C ALA A 239 -10.73 -14.80 -16.53
N ALA A 240 -11.64 -15.70 -16.15
CA ALA A 240 -12.95 -15.33 -15.60
C ALA A 240 -12.81 -14.50 -14.30
N MET A 241 -11.98 -14.94 -13.35
CA MET A 241 -11.74 -14.20 -12.10
C MET A 241 -11.10 -12.83 -12.38
N THR A 242 -10.15 -12.76 -13.32
CA THR A 242 -9.53 -11.49 -13.73
C THR A 242 -10.57 -10.54 -14.32
N MET A 243 -11.44 -11.04 -15.20
CA MET A 243 -12.49 -10.23 -15.82
C MET A 243 -13.53 -9.75 -14.81
N VAL A 244 -13.93 -10.59 -13.85
CA VAL A 244 -14.82 -10.18 -12.75
C VAL A 244 -14.16 -9.06 -11.94
N ARG A 245 -12.90 -9.23 -11.51
CA ARG A 245 -12.17 -8.21 -10.76
C ARG A 245 -12.07 -6.88 -11.53
N CYS A 246 -11.70 -6.93 -12.82
CA CYS A 246 -11.55 -5.74 -13.64
C CYS A 246 -12.90 -5.05 -13.93
N SER A 247 -13.98 -5.83 -14.07
CA SER A 247 -15.33 -5.30 -14.26
C SER A 247 -15.83 -4.59 -13.01
N VAL A 248 -15.64 -5.21 -11.83
CA VAL A 248 -15.96 -4.58 -10.54
C VAL A 248 -15.16 -3.29 -10.36
N ALA A 249 -13.86 -3.31 -10.64
CA ALA A 249 -13.01 -2.13 -10.61
C ALA A 249 -13.51 -1.01 -11.53
N ALA A 250 -13.86 -1.35 -12.78
CA ALA A 250 -14.38 -0.38 -13.75
C ALA A 250 -15.71 0.23 -13.30
N LEU A 251 -16.62 -0.57 -12.71
CA LEU A 251 -17.89 -0.09 -12.16
C LEU A 251 -17.68 0.83 -10.95
N ARG A 252 -16.78 0.45 -10.04
CA ARG A 252 -16.48 1.21 -8.80
C ARG A 252 -15.79 2.53 -9.10
N ALA A 253 -14.79 2.51 -9.99
CA ALA A 253 -14.09 3.70 -10.44
C ALA A 253 -14.91 4.55 -11.43
N ARG A 254 -15.99 3.99 -12.01
CA ARG A 254 -16.76 4.58 -13.12
C ARG A 254 -15.89 4.89 -14.34
N GLU A 255 -14.90 4.06 -14.60
CA GLU A 255 -13.93 4.24 -15.67
C GLU A 255 -13.63 2.92 -16.38
N LEU A 256 -13.96 2.82 -17.67
CA LEU A 256 -13.76 1.60 -18.46
C LEU A 256 -12.29 1.19 -18.62
N ARG A 257 -11.34 2.11 -18.38
CA ARG A 257 -9.90 1.81 -18.49
C ARG A 257 -9.45 0.66 -17.59
N PHE A 258 -10.13 0.43 -16.46
CA PHE A 258 -9.84 -0.68 -15.55
C PHE A 258 -10.08 -2.06 -16.16
N ILE A 259 -10.81 -2.18 -17.26
CA ILE A 259 -10.87 -3.43 -18.05
C ILE A 259 -9.49 -3.79 -18.60
N GLY A 260 -8.70 -2.78 -19.00
CA GLY A 260 -7.32 -2.94 -19.45
C GLY A 260 -6.35 -3.41 -18.34
N PHE A 261 -6.76 -3.35 -17.07
CA PHE A 261 -5.98 -3.91 -15.96
C PHE A 261 -5.85 -5.45 -16.05
N SER A 262 -6.66 -6.12 -16.85
CA SER A 262 -6.52 -7.54 -17.16
C SER A 262 -5.13 -7.90 -17.72
N LEU A 263 -4.44 -6.95 -18.36
CA LEU A 263 -3.05 -7.09 -18.84
C LEU A 263 -2.02 -7.19 -17.70
N HIS A 264 -2.41 -6.89 -16.46
CA HIS A 264 -1.56 -7.10 -15.28
C HIS A 264 -1.43 -8.58 -14.93
N THR A 265 -2.45 -9.41 -15.18
CA THR A 265 -2.45 -10.83 -14.80
C THR A 265 -1.28 -11.60 -15.44
N PRO A 266 -0.98 -11.49 -16.75
CA PRO A 266 0.21 -12.10 -17.34
C PRO A 266 1.52 -11.61 -16.72
N ILE A 267 1.65 -10.31 -16.44
CA ILE A 267 2.85 -9.75 -15.77
C ILE A 267 3.00 -10.36 -14.38
N ASN A 268 1.89 -10.53 -13.66
CA ASN A 268 1.93 -11.15 -12.35
C ASN A 268 2.38 -12.61 -12.43
N ILE A 269 1.78 -13.40 -13.33
CA ILE A 269 2.07 -14.83 -13.48
C ILE A 269 3.51 -15.08 -13.98
N PHE A 270 3.93 -14.39 -15.04
CA PHE A 270 5.19 -14.70 -15.72
C PHE A 270 6.40 -13.92 -15.19
N LEU A 271 6.20 -12.79 -14.51
CA LEU A 271 7.31 -11.95 -14.04
C LEU A 271 7.34 -11.83 -12.52
N LEU A 272 6.20 -11.54 -11.87
CA LEU A 272 6.21 -11.28 -10.42
C LEU A 272 6.24 -12.56 -9.58
N LEU A 273 5.44 -13.57 -9.90
CA LEU A 273 5.39 -14.83 -9.14
C LEU A 273 6.77 -15.51 -9.08
N PRO A 274 7.53 -15.67 -10.19
CA PRO A 274 8.86 -16.29 -10.14
C PRO A 274 9.86 -15.50 -9.29
N LEU A 275 9.70 -14.18 -9.18
CA LEU A 275 10.57 -13.34 -8.36
C LEU A 275 10.18 -13.31 -6.87
N LYS A 276 8.94 -13.71 -6.56
CA LYS A 276 8.37 -13.75 -5.20
C LYS A 276 8.57 -15.11 -4.52
N ALA A 277 8.68 -16.19 -5.31
CA ALA A 277 9.03 -17.54 -4.85
C ALA A 277 10.47 -17.58 -4.31
#